data_AF-A0A366W2I9-F1
#
_entry.id   AF-A0A366W2I9-F1
#
_cell.length_a   1.000
_cell.length_b   1.000
_cell.length_c   1.000
_cell.angle_alpha   90.00
_cell.angle_beta   90.00
_cell.angle_gamma   90.00
#
_symmetry.space_group_name_H-M   'P 1'
#
loop_
_entity.id
_entity.type
_entity.pdbx_description
1 polymer ?
#
loop_
_entity_poly.entity_id
_entity_poly.type
_entity_poly.pdbx_seq_one_letter_code
_entity_poly.pdbx_strand_id
1 'polypeptide(L)'
;AATINARWGGGSSKGTVSKKASGILDWTVADVIALEDASEQFPITQMMVKRLEAQEVINDICLMSLTGTIAKENGEAIAAILSAQQSSSADDRVRAMKEIDEAIVALQQARARLAVGAP
;
A
#
# COMPACT_ATOMS: atom_id res chain seq x y z
N ALA A 1 -24.52 -7.29 -18.48
CA ALA A 1 -24.45 -8.43 -19.43
C ALA A 1 -24.09 -7.93 -20.82
N ALA A 2 -24.88 -7.02 -21.39
CA ALA A 2 -24.59 -6.37 -22.68
C ALA A 2 -23.16 -5.80 -22.75
N THR A 3 -22.73 -5.06 -21.73
CA THR A 3 -21.38 -4.49 -21.62
C THR A 3 -20.25 -5.52 -21.75
N ILE A 4 -20.33 -6.60 -20.97
CA ILE A 4 -19.33 -7.68 -20.97
C ILE A 4 -19.32 -8.38 -22.34
N ASN A 5 -20.50 -8.65 -22.90
CA ASN A 5 -20.62 -9.30 -24.21
C ASN A 5 -20.12 -8.42 -25.35
N ALA A 6 -20.36 -7.12 -25.31
CA ALA A 6 -19.94 -6.17 -26.34
C ALA A 6 -18.41 -6.15 -26.49
N ARG A 7 -17.68 -6.31 -25.37
CA ARG A 7 -16.22 -6.35 -25.38
C ARG A 7 -15.64 -7.72 -25.75
N TRP A 8 -16.24 -8.81 -25.26
CA TRP A 8 -15.64 -10.15 -25.34
C TRP A 8 -16.36 -11.14 -26.26
N GLY A 9 -17.38 -10.72 -27.00
CA GLY A 9 -18.02 -11.55 -28.02
C GLY A 9 -19.08 -12.54 -27.52
N GLY A 10 -19.55 -12.43 -26.27
CA GLY A 10 -20.67 -13.21 -25.74
C GLY A 10 -20.39 -13.96 -24.44
N GLY A 11 -21.34 -14.82 -24.02
CA GLY A 11 -21.18 -15.73 -22.87
C GLY A 11 -21.75 -15.24 -21.52
N SER A 12 -22.03 -13.94 -21.36
CA SER A 12 -22.72 -13.41 -20.19
C SER A 12 -24.22 -13.21 -20.44
N SER A 13 -25.06 -13.85 -19.65
CA SER A 13 -26.51 -13.62 -19.63
C SER A 13 -26.93 -12.72 -18.46
N LYS A 14 -28.18 -12.24 -18.45
CA LYS A 14 -28.75 -11.58 -17.26
C LYS A 14 -28.66 -12.48 -16.02
N GLY A 15 -28.88 -13.79 -16.20
CA GLY A 15 -28.73 -14.79 -15.13
C GLY A 15 -27.29 -14.92 -14.63
N THR A 16 -26.31 -14.87 -15.53
CA THR A 16 -24.88 -14.88 -15.17
C THR A 16 -24.52 -13.68 -14.30
N VAL A 17 -24.95 -12.48 -14.70
CA VAL A 17 -24.71 -11.25 -13.92
C VAL A 17 -25.43 -11.29 -12.59
N SER A 18 -26.67 -11.78 -12.54
CA SER A 18 -27.42 -11.93 -11.29
C SER A 18 -26.70 -12.84 -10.31
N LYS A 19 -26.17 -13.98 -10.77
CA LYS A 19 -25.41 -14.91 -9.93
C LYS A 19 -24.10 -14.29 -9.42
N LYS A 20 -23.42 -13.47 -10.24
CA LYS A 20 -22.24 -12.72 -9.81
C LYS A 20 -22.56 -11.66 -8.76
N ALA A 21 -23.65 -10.92 -8.96
CA ALA A 21 -24.11 -9.92 -8.00
C ALA A 21 -24.53 -10.53 -6.65
N SER A 22 -25.08 -11.75 -6.65
CA SER A 22 -25.43 -12.48 -5.42
C SER A 22 -24.26 -13.24 -4.79
N GLY A 23 -23.04 -13.15 -5.33
CA GLY A 23 -21.86 -13.88 -4.82
C GLY A 23 -21.89 -15.40 -5.08
N ILE A 24 -22.78 -15.89 -5.95
CA ILE A 24 -22.84 -17.31 -6.34
C ILE A 24 -21.77 -17.63 -7.40
N LEU A 25 -21.42 -16.63 -8.22
CA LEU A 25 -20.32 -16.69 -9.17
C LEU A 25 -19.35 -15.57 -8.90
N ASP A 26 -18.07 -15.80 -9.14
CA ASP A 26 -17.06 -14.77 -9.00
C ASP A 26 -17.06 -13.79 -10.18
N TRP A 27 -16.62 -12.57 -9.90
CA TRP A 27 -16.24 -11.60 -10.90
C TRP A 27 -14.85 -11.95 -11.43
N THR A 28 -14.73 -12.08 -12.75
CA THR A 28 -13.44 -12.30 -13.40
C THR A 28 -12.75 -10.97 -13.74
N VAL A 29 -11.45 -11.00 -13.96
CA VAL A 29 -10.69 -9.82 -14.42
C VAL A 29 -11.26 -9.26 -15.73
N ALA A 30 -11.69 -10.13 -16.66
CA ALA A 30 -12.30 -9.71 -17.91
C ALA A 30 -13.62 -8.95 -17.71
N ASP A 31 -14.41 -9.34 -16.70
CA ASP A 31 -15.64 -8.61 -16.37
C ASP A 31 -15.33 -7.22 -15.81
N VAL A 32 -14.36 -7.13 -14.90
CA VAL A 32 -13.95 -5.86 -14.29
C VAL A 32 -13.44 -4.90 -15.35
N ILE A 33 -12.54 -5.36 -16.23
CA ILE A 33 -12.04 -4.56 -17.36
C ILE A 33 -13.20 -4.04 -18.21
N ALA A 34 -14.11 -4.92 -18.64
CA ALA A 34 -15.25 -4.51 -19.47
C ALA A 34 -16.16 -3.48 -18.78
N LEU A 35 -16.33 -3.57 -17.47
CA LEU A 35 -17.12 -2.60 -16.70
C LEU A 35 -16.39 -1.27 -16.54
N GLU A 36 -15.11 -1.29 -16.18
CA GLU A 36 -14.28 -0.07 -16.04
C GLU A 36 -14.26 0.70 -17.36
N ASP A 37 -13.94 0.03 -18.47
CA ASP A 37 -13.88 0.65 -19.80
C ASP A 37 -15.22 1.25 -20.24
N ALA A 38 -16.33 0.58 -19.95
CA ALA A 38 -17.65 1.07 -20.33
C ALA A 38 -18.14 2.22 -19.45
N SER A 39 -17.61 2.35 -18.24
CA SER A 39 -17.89 3.45 -17.32
C SER A 39 -16.91 4.61 -17.46
N GLU A 40 -15.82 4.43 -18.21
CA GLU A 40 -14.66 5.34 -18.28
C GLU A 40 -14.10 5.69 -16.87
N GLN A 41 -14.33 4.81 -15.90
CA GLN A 41 -13.83 4.91 -14.53
C GLN A 41 -12.99 3.67 -14.23
N PHE A 42 -11.77 3.89 -13.75
CA PHE A 42 -10.74 2.85 -13.64
C PHE A 42 -10.26 2.60 -12.19
N PRO A 43 -11.15 2.43 -11.19
CA PRO A 43 -10.76 2.32 -9.79
C PRO A 43 -9.87 1.11 -9.46
N ILE A 44 -10.18 -0.06 -10.01
CA ILE A 44 -9.39 -1.29 -9.82
C ILE A 44 -8.08 -1.19 -10.59
N THR A 45 -8.11 -0.70 -11.82
CA THR A 45 -6.89 -0.49 -12.60
C THR A 45 -5.95 0.51 -11.90
N GLN A 46 -6.46 1.64 -11.39
CA GLN A 46 -5.68 2.59 -10.58
C GLN A 46 -5.15 1.95 -9.29
N MET A 47 -5.95 1.13 -8.62
CA MET A 47 -5.50 0.38 -7.45
C MET A 47 -4.35 -0.57 -7.80
N MET A 48 -4.42 -1.27 -8.94
CA MET A 48 -3.35 -2.17 -9.40
C MET A 48 -2.08 -1.40 -9.78
N VAL A 49 -2.20 -0.25 -10.45
CA VAL A 49 -1.07 0.63 -10.74
C VAL A 49 -0.41 1.09 -9.44
N LYS A 50 -1.18 1.58 -8.46
CA LYS A 50 -0.66 1.99 -7.15
C LYS A 50 0.06 0.85 -6.42
N ARG A 51 -0.41 -0.39 -6.56
CA ARG A 51 0.27 -1.57 -5.99
C ARG A 51 1.64 -1.80 -6.64
N LEU A 52 1.76 -1.58 -7.94
CA LEU A 52 3.01 -1.68 -8.67
C LEU A 52 3.95 -0.53 -8.31
N GLU A 53 3.46 0.71 -8.32
CA GLU A 53 4.22 1.90 -7.94
C GLU A 53 4.76 1.79 -6.51
N ALA A 54 3.96 1.30 -5.55
CA ALA A 54 4.42 1.07 -4.19
C ALA A 54 5.60 0.10 -4.13
N GLN A 55 5.65 -0.89 -5.03
CA GLN A 55 6.77 -1.83 -5.13
C GLN A 55 8.00 -1.18 -5.80
N GLU A 56 7.81 -0.36 -6.82
CA GLU A 56 8.90 0.38 -7.49
C GLU A 56 9.55 1.41 -6.56
N VAL A 57 8.74 2.17 -5.81
CA VAL A 57 9.24 3.11 -4.78
C VAL A 57 10.10 2.38 -3.77
N ILE A 58 9.71 1.17 -3.35
CA ILE A 58 10.51 0.36 -2.43
C ILE A 58 11.82 -0.10 -3.08
N ASN A 59 11.83 -0.43 -4.37
CA ASN A 59 13.03 -0.90 -5.08
C ASN A 59 14.08 0.20 -5.30
N ASP A 60 13.64 1.45 -5.51
CA ASP A 60 14.50 2.59 -5.81
C ASP A 60 15.14 3.21 -4.54
N ILE A 61 14.72 2.78 -3.34
CA ILE A 61 15.37 3.21 -2.10
C ILE A 61 16.79 2.65 -2.03
N CYS A 62 17.78 3.54 -2.02
CA CYS A 62 19.18 3.20 -1.75
C CYS A 62 19.37 2.81 -0.28
N LEU A 63 19.87 1.60 -0.02
CA LEU A 63 20.13 1.12 1.35
C LEU A 63 21.14 2.01 2.11
N MET A 64 22.07 2.65 1.40
CA MET A 64 23.06 3.54 2.02
C MET A 64 22.40 4.82 2.55
N SER A 65 21.53 5.47 1.76
CA SER A 65 20.81 6.66 2.23
C SER A 65 19.88 6.30 3.38
N LEU A 66 19.19 5.17 3.28
CA LEU A 66 18.29 4.67 4.30
C LEU A 66 19.01 4.36 5.62
N THR A 67 20.25 3.89 5.58
CA THR A 67 21.07 3.70 6.79
C THR A 67 21.30 5.03 7.52
N GLY A 68 21.54 6.12 6.78
CA GLY A 68 21.66 7.46 7.34
C GLY A 68 20.37 7.92 8.02
N THR A 69 19.22 7.72 7.36
CA THR A 69 17.90 8.00 7.94
C THR A 69 17.66 7.17 9.20
N ILE A 70 17.91 5.85 9.17
CA ILE A 70 17.77 4.97 10.34
C ILE A 70 18.62 5.48 11.50
N ALA A 71 19.88 5.83 11.27
CA ALA A 71 20.77 6.32 12.32
C ALA A 71 20.24 7.62 12.94
N LYS A 72 19.76 8.57 12.12
CA LYS A 72 19.15 9.81 12.57
C LYS A 72 17.90 9.55 13.42
N GLU A 73 16.91 8.85 12.87
CA GLU A 73 15.61 8.67 13.54
C GLU A 73 15.77 7.82 14.82
N ASN A 74 16.66 6.82 14.83
CA ASN A 74 16.95 6.09 16.07
C ASN A 74 17.66 6.95 17.12
N GLY A 75 18.57 7.83 16.71
CA GLY A 75 19.22 8.78 17.62
C GLY A 75 18.22 9.75 18.25
N GLU A 76 17.31 10.29 17.44
CA GLU A 76 16.23 11.19 17.87
C GLU A 76 15.25 10.47 18.80
N ALA A 77 14.86 9.22 18.48
CA ALA A 77 14.03 8.38 19.34
C ALA A 77 14.71 8.10 20.69
N ILE A 78 15.98 7.69 20.71
CA ILE A 78 16.73 7.43 21.95
C ILE A 78 16.79 8.70 22.81
N ALA A 79 17.10 9.85 22.21
CA ALA A 79 17.16 11.12 22.92
C ALA A 79 15.79 11.53 23.50
N ALA A 80 14.72 11.35 22.74
CA ALA A 80 13.35 11.67 23.16
C ALA A 80 12.88 10.75 24.30
N ILE A 81 13.20 9.44 24.25
CA ILE A 81 12.91 8.48 25.32
C ILE A 81 13.62 8.89 26.62
N LEU A 82 14.91 9.22 26.55
CA LEU A 82 15.68 9.65 27.73
C LEU A 82 15.12 10.94 28.32
N SER A 83 14.74 11.90 27.47
CA SER A 83 14.12 13.16 27.90
C SER A 83 12.76 12.93 28.55
N ALA A 84 11.91 12.09 27.95
CA ALA A 84 10.61 11.72 28.51
C ALA A 84 10.72 10.99 29.85
N GLN A 85 11.76 10.16 30.03
CA GLN A 85 12.01 9.45 31.29
C GLN A 85 12.46 10.39 32.42
N GLN A 86 13.19 11.46 32.08
CA GLN A 86 13.63 12.48 33.05
C GLN A 86 12.57 13.56 33.30
N SER A 87 11.44 13.51 32.59
CA SER A 87 10.38 14.52 32.62
C SER A 87 9.08 13.97 33.18
N SER A 88 8.30 14.84 33.82
CA SER A 88 6.90 14.54 34.20
C SER A 88 5.89 15.11 33.17
N SER A 89 6.38 15.70 32.06
CA SER A 89 5.55 16.30 31.03
C SER A 89 4.88 15.26 30.14
N ALA A 90 3.59 15.46 29.87
CA ALA A 90 2.87 14.68 28.88
C ALA A 90 3.39 14.94 27.46
N ASP A 91 3.84 16.16 27.16
CA ASP A 91 4.32 16.54 25.83
C ASP A 91 5.61 15.81 25.45
N ASP A 92 6.50 15.59 26.42
CA ASP A 92 7.74 14.84 26.18
C ASP A 92 7.46 13.36 25.89
N ARG A 93 6.41 12.79 26.50
CA ARG A 93 5.96 11.42 26.19
C ARG A 93 5.37 11.33 24.79
N VAL A 94 4.54 12.30 24.40
CA VAL A 94 3.97 12.36 23.04
C VAL A 94 5.08 12.52 22.00
N ARG A 95 6.07 13.38 22.26
CA ARG A 95 7.26 13.51 21.40
C ARG A 95 8.00 12.18 21.29
N ALA A 96 8.29 11.51 22.40
CA ALA A 96 8.97 10.22 22.36
C ALA A 96 8.21 9.16 21.53
N MET A 97 6.88 9.10 21.65
CA MET A 97 6.06 8.19 20.82
C MET A 97 6.18 8.52 19.32
N LYS A 98 6.11 9.80 18.96
CA LYS A 98 6.29 10.26 17.57
C LYS A 98 7.65 9.84 17.01
N GLU A 99 8.74 10.13 17.74
CA GLU A 99 10.09 9.79 17.27
C GLU A 99 10.29 8.26 17.16
N ILE A 100 9.68 7.47 18.05
CA ILE A 100 9.66 6.00 17.94
C ILE A 100 8.94 5.56 16.67
N ASP A 101 7.78 6.14 16.36
CA ASP A 101 7.02 5.79 15.15
C ASP A 101 7.81 6.13 13.87
N GLU A 102 8.51 7.26 13.85
CA GLU A 102 9.39 7.65 12.73
C GLU A 102 10.57 6.65 12.55
N ALA A 103 11.20 6.22 13.65
CA ALA A 103 12.24 5.18 13.62
C ALA A 103 11.71 3.82 13.13
N ILE A 104 10.49 3.44 13.53
CA ILE A 104 9.82 2.21 13.07
C ILE A 104 9.57 2.27 11.55
N VAL A 105 9.08 3.39 11.03
CA VAL A 105 8.84 3.56 9.60
C VAL A 105 10.14 3.39 8.80
N ALA A 106 11.24 4.02 9.25
CA ALA A 106 12.55 3.89 8.59
C ALA A 106 13.04 2.42 8.57
N LEU A 107 12.89 1.70 9.69
CA LEU A 107 13.26 0.29 9.77
C LEU A 107 12.35 -0.62 8.93
N GLN A 108 11.05 -0.31 8.86
CA GLN A 108 10.10 -1.04 8.00
C GLN A 108 10.43 -0.85 6.52
N GLN A 109 10.80 0.36 6.10
CA GLN A 109 11.27 0.63 4.73
C GLN A 109 12.52 -0.18 4.41
N ALA A 110 13.48 -0.28 5.33
CA ALA A 110 14.70 -1.09 5.12
C ALA A 110 14.38 -2.57 5.01
N ARG A 111 13.52 -3.08 5.89
CA ARG A 111 13.05 -4.46 5.83
C ARG A 111 12.34 -4.74 4.51
N ALA A 112 11.46 -3.86 4.07
CA ALA A 112 10.76 -3.99 2.79
C ALA A 112 11.75 -4.01 1.63
N ARG A 113 12.73 -3.10 1.62
CA ARG A 113 13.80 -3.04 0.62
C ARG A 113 14.62 -4.32 0.54
N LEU A 114 14.97 -4.90 1.70
CA LEU A 114 15.72 -6.16 1.78
C LEU A 114 14.87 -7.37 1.34
N ALA A 115 13.56 -7.36 1.63
CA ALA A 115 12.65 -8.44 1.28
C ALA A 115 12.41 -8.58 -0.23
N VAL A 116 12.54 -7.50 -1.00
CA VAL A 116 12.42 -7.53 -2.49
C VAL A 116 13.74 -7.95 -3.16
N GLY A 117 14.82 -8.15 -2.39
CA GLY A 117 16.16 -8.45 -2.88
C GLY A 117 16.98 -7.17 -3.07
N ALA A 118 18.09 -7.05 -2.35
CA ALA A 118 19.11 -6.05 -2.68
C ALA A 118 19.65 -6.35 -4.10
N PRO A 119 19.97 -5.33 -4.92
CA PRO A 119 20.82 -5.54 -6.08
C PRO A 119 22.15 -6.18 -5.67
#